data_AF-A0A943NVM7-F1
#
_entry.id   AF-A0A943NVM7-F1
#
_cell.length_a   1.000
_cell.length_b   1.000
_cell.length_c   1.000
_cell.angle_alpha   90.00
_cell.angle_beta   90.00
_cell.angle_gamma   90.00
#
_symmetry.space_group_name_H-M   'P 1'
#
loop_
_entity.id
_entity.type
_entity.pdbx_description
1 polymer ?
#
loop_
_entity_poly.entity_id
_entity_poly.type
_entity_poly.pdbx_seq_one_letter_code
_entity_poly.pdbx_strand_id
1 'polypeptide(L)'
;YAMRLIDGFISMLESRNLVCVAQLLRAQVGVCLRTFALFAAEDQDDFLKQVFQGVPVNKLKDFSGEKMSDGRLQDLLEKFDPKVKDVYKVTSGFVHFSIDILPSMGVPGEGYEVEFNFGAEPNERNNAPLVECGKAFCHYVDLHLQMLHKVIASDEWYADRFRIDSDGPADEASKSEKV
;
A
#
# COMPACT_ATOMS: atom_id res chain seq x y z
N TYR A 1 0.97 3.35 11.73
CA TYR A 1 -0.11 2.58 11.07
C TYR A 1 0.41 1.26 10.51
N ALA A 2 1.30 1.26 9.49
CA ALA A 2 1.80 0.03 8.86
C ALA A 2 2.45 -0.97 9.83
N MET A 3 3.30 -0.53 10.77
CA MET A 3 3.88 -1.44 11.78
C MET A 3 2.81 -2.17 12.62
N ARG A 4 1.71 -1.49 12.96
CA ARG A 4 0.60 -2.09 13.72
C ARG A 4 -0.27 -3.02 12.88
N LEU A 5 -0.31 -2.82 11.56
CA LEU A 5 -0.93 -3.78 10.65
C LEU A 5 -0.14 -5.10 10.62
N ILE A 6 1.19 -5.03 10.64
CA ILE A 6 2.05 -6.23 10.65
C ILE A 6 1.82 -7.03 11.94
N ASP A 7 1.89 -6.38 13.11
CA ASP A 7 1.67 -7.04 14.41
C ASP A 7 0.29 -7.73 14.47
N GLY A 8 -0.75 -7.02 14.03
CA GLY A 8 -2.11 -7.56 13.96
C GLY A 8 -2.23 -8.71 12.96
N PHE A 9 -1.57 -8.60 11.81
CA PHE A 9 -1.59 -9.62 10.77
C PHE A 9 -0.97 -10.93 11.27
N ILE A 10 0.19 -10.86 11.92
CA ILE A 10 0.87 -12.03 12.50
C ILE A 10 -0.07 -12.72 13.49
N SER A 11 -0.66 -11.97 14.42
CA SER A 11 -1.57 -12.52 15.43
C SER A 11 -2.77 -13.24 14.79
N MET A 12 -3.36 -12.66 13.74
CA MET A 12 -4.51 -13.26 13.04
C MET A 12 -4.11 -14.46 12.18
N LEU A 13 -2.89 -14.47 11.64
CA LEU A 13 -2.36 -15.58 10.88
C LEU A 13 -2.08 -16.79 11.79
N GLU A 14 -1.46 -16.55 12.95
CA GLU A 14 -1.21 -17.57 13.98
C GLU A 14 -2.52 -18.15 14.53
N SER A 15 -3.54 -17.32 14.73
CA SER A 15 -4.87 -17.77 15.14
C SER A 15 -5.70 -18.35 13.98
N ARG A 16 -5.12 -18.52 12.78
CA ARG A 16 -5.76 -19.05 11.57
C ARG A 16 -7.08 -18.33 11.20
N ASN A 17 -7.16 -17.03 11.48
CA ASN A 17 -8.35 -16.22 11.20
C ASN A 17 -8.29 -15.63 9.79
N LEU A 18 -8.75 -16.42 8.80
CA LEU A 18 -8.68 -16.06 7.37
C LEU A 18 -9.37 -14.74 7.05
N VAL A 19 -10.55 -14.49 7.64
CA VAL A 19 -11.32 -13.27 7.37
C VAL A 19 -10.54 -12.03 7.82
N CYS A 20 -10.00 -12.04 9.04
CA CYS A 20 -9.20 -10.92 9.53
C CYS A 20 -7.88 -10.78 8.77
N VAL A 21 -7.21 -11.89 8.45
CA VAL A 21 -5.99 -11.90 7.62
C VAL A 21 -6.24 -11.25 6.25
N ALA A 22 -7.33 -11.61 5.57
CA ALA A 22 -7.68 -11.04 4.26
C ALA A 22 -8.00 -9.53 4.35
N GLN A 23 -8.69 -9.09 5.41
CA GLN A 23 -8.96 -7.66 5.64
C GLN A 23 -7.69 -6.86 5.93
N LEU A 24 -6.76 -7.41 6.71
CA LEU A 24 -5.48 -6.77 6.99
C LEU A 24 -4.58 -6.72 5.75
N LEU A 25 -4.59 -7.77 4.92
CA LEU A 25 -3.97 -7.74 3.59
C LEU A 25 -4.58 -6.64 2.72
N ARG A 26 -5.92 -6.53 2.67
CA ARG A 26 -6.59 -5.45 1.93
C ARG A 26 -6.14 -4.07 2.42
N ALA A 27 -6.00 -3.89 3.73
CA ALA A 27 -5.53 -2.65 4.32
C ALA A 27 -4.08 -2.35 3.90
N GLN A 28 -3.19 -3.35 3.91
CA GLN A 28 -1.80 -3.20 3.49
C GLN A 28 -1.67 -2.87 1.98
N VAL A 29 -2.47 -3.49 1.11
CA VAL A 29 -2.57 -3.09 -0.31
C VAL A 29 -3.02 -1.63 -0.42
N GLY A 30 -3.98 -1.20 0.42
CA GLY A 30 -4.41 0.19 0.50
C GLY A 30 -3.27 1.14 0.87
N VAL A 31 -2.42 0.77 1.83
CA VAL A 31 -1.21 1.54 2.17
C VAL A 31 -0.31 1.67 0.95
N CYS A 32 -0.04 0.58 0.23
CA CYS A 32 0.76 0.63 -0.99
C CYS A 32 0.19 1.58 -2.04
N LEU A 33 -1.13 1.54 -2.29
CA LEU A 33 -1.77 2.46 -3.23
C LEU A 33 -1.62 3.93 -2.80
N ARG A 34 -1.74 4.22 -1.50
CA ARG A 34 -1.61 5.60 -0.99
C ARG A 34 -0.18 6.11 -1.00
N THR A 35 0.80 5.26 -0.70
CA THR A 35 2.22 5.59 -0.86
C THR A 35 2.55 5.76 -2.35
N PHE A 36 2.02 4.90 -3.22
CA PHE A 36 2.24 4.98 -4.66
C PHE A 36 1.66 6.27 -5.29
N ALA A 37 0.56 6.80 -4.75
CA ALA A 37 -0.04 8.04 -5.23
C ALA A 37 0.94 9.24 -5.23
N LEU A 38 1.90 9.27 -4.29
CA LEU A 38 2.97 10.26 -4.29
C LEU A 38 3.79 10.22 -5.59
N PHE A 39 4.15 9.02 -6.05
CA PHE A 39 4.93 8.81 -7.27
C PHE A 39 4.10 9.00 -8.54
N ALA A 40 2.77 8.89 -8.43
CA ALA A 40 1.86 9.11 -9.54
C ALA A 40 1.47 10.58 -9.73
N ALA A 41 1.71 11.46 -8.74
CA ALA A 41 1.44 12.87 -8.84
C ALA A 41 2.40 13.57 -9.82
N GLU A 42 1.90 14.58 -10.54
CA GLU A 42 2.74 15.43 -11.41
C GLU A 42 3.72 16.28 -10.58
N ASP A 43 3.21 16.88 -9.51
CA ASP A 43 3.95 17.68 -8.54
C ASP A 43 3.83 17.02 -7.16
N GLN A 44 4.94 16.48 -6.67
CA GLN A 44 4.98 15.75 -5.40
C GLN A 44 4.85 16.67 -4.19
N ASP A 45 5.38 17.90 -4.27
CA ASP A 45 5.35 18.87 -3.18
C ASP A 45 3.93 19.41 -2.99
N ASP A 46 3.26 19.76 -4.09
CA ASP A 46 1.85 20.17 -4.05
C ASP A 46 0.95 19.02 -3.61
N PHE A 47 1.21 17.79 -4.07
CA PHE A 47 0.50 16.59 -3.60
C PHE A 47 0.61 16.44 -2.09
N LEU A 48 1.83 16.46 -1.54
CA LEU A 48 2.07 16.32 -0.09
C LEU A 48 1.37 17.44 0.68
N LYS A 49 1.49 18.69 0.22
CA LYS A 49 0.83 19.84 0.82
C LYS A 49 -0.69 19.66 0.88
N GLN A 50 -1.32 19.26 -0.22
CA GLN A 50 -2.77 19.04 -0.27
C GLN A 50 -3.21 17.87 0.62
N VAL A 51 -2.45 16.76 0.64
CA VAL A 51 -2.75 15.61 1.51
C VAL A 51 -2.64 15.99 2.99
N PHE A 52 -1.61 16.76 3.39
CA PHE A 52 -1.46 17.24 4.76
C PHE A 52 -2.55 18.25 5.17
N GLN A 53 -3.17 18.93 4.20
CA GLN A 53 -4.35 19.76 4.42
C GLN A 53 -5.66 18.93 4.50
N GLY A 54 -5.58 17.60 4.38
CA GLY A 54 -6.72 16.69 4.48
C GLY A 54 -7.48 16.50 3.16
N VAL A 55 -6.94 16.94 2.03
CA VAL A 55 -7.57 16.69 0.73
C VAL A 55 -7.50 15.19 0.44
N PRO A 56 -8.64 14.52 0.18
CA PRO A 56 -8.63 13.09 -0.12
C PRO A 56 -7.86 12.81 -1.42
N VAL A 57 -6.97 11.80 -1.40
CA VAL A 57 -6.16 11.39 -2.57
C VAL A 57 -7.00 11.16 -3.83
N ASN A 58 -8.23 10.64 -3.70
CA ASN A 58 -9.11 10.43 -4.85
C ASN A 58 -9.64 11.71 -5.53
N LYS A 59 -9.37 12.88 -4.95
CA LYS A 59 -9.66 14.19 -5.54
C LYS A 59 -8.44 14.80 -6.22
N LEU A 60 -7.24 14.30 -5.89
CA LEU A 60 -5.97 14.71 -6.49
C LEU A 60 -5.78 14.03 -7.84
N LYS A 61 -4.96 14.64 -8.69
CA LYS A 61 -4.71 14.18 -10.05
C LYS A 61 -3.33 13.52 -10.17
N ASP A 62 -3.24 12.51 -11.01
CA ASP A 62 -1.97 11.93 -11.43
C ASP A 62 -1.28 12.78 -12.51
N PHE A 63 -0.10 12.36 -12.94
CA PHE A 63 0.71 12.97 -14.01
C PHE A 63 0.00 13.07 -15.37
N SER A 64 -1.13 12.39 -15.57
CA SER A 64 -1.94 12.47 -16.79
C SER A 64 -3.16 13.38 -16.63
N GLY A 65 -3.33 13.99 -15.45
CA GLY A 65 -4.47 14.84 -15.11
C GLY A 65 -5.73 14.09 -14.67
N GLU A 66 -5.67 12.75 -14.51
CA GLU A 66 -6.79 11.93 -14.08
C GLU A 66 -6.86 11.79 -12.56
N LYS A 67 -8.07 11.67 -12.00
CA LYS A 67 -8.25 11.54 -10.54
C LYS A 67 -7.71 10.21 -10.02
N MET A 68 -6.95 10.26 -8.93
CA MET A 68 -6.32 9.10 -8.28
C MET A 68 -7.29 8.30 -7.41
N SER A 69 -8.38 7.80 -8.00
CA SER A 69 -9.22 6.79 -7.38
C SER A 69 -8.42 5.51 -7.08
N ASP A 70 -8.88 4.67 -6.15
CA ASP A 70 -8.24 3.39 -5.86
C ASP A 70 -8.14 2.51 -7.13
N GLY A 71 -9.13 2.57 -8.03
CA GLY A 71 -9.08 1.88 -9.32
C GLY A 71 -7.99 2.42 -10.23
N ARG A 72 -7.88 3.75 -10.34
CA ARG A 72 -6.82 4.40 -11.12
C ARG A 72 -5.43 4.06 -10.59
N LEU A 73 -5.25 4.09 -9.28
CA LEU A 73 -3.97 3.74 -8.66
C LEU A 73 -3.61 2.26 -8.87
N GLN A 74 -4.61 1.36 -8.89
CA GLN A 74 -4.40 -0.03 -9.29
C GLN A 74 -3.95 -0.15 -10.76
N ASP A 75 -4.60 0.56 -11.69
CA ASP A 75 -4.21 0.56 -13.12
C ASP A 75 -2.76 1.01 -13.33
N LEU A 76 -2.34 2.03 -12.59
CA LEU A 76 -0.98 2.54 -12.66
C LEU A 76 0.03 1.61 -11.98
N LEU A 77 -0.30 1.06 -10.81
CA LEU A 77 0.59 0.17 -10.05
C LEU A 77 0.72 -1.21 -10.69
N GLU A 78 -0.29 -1.70 -11.41
CA GLU A 78 -0.27 -2.98 -12.12
C GLU A 78 0.91 -3.11 -13.09
N LYS A 79 1.39 -1.98 -13.63
CA LYS A 79 2.58 -1.91 -14.50
C LYS A 79 3.85 -2.39 -13.79
N PHE A 80 3.89 -2.34 -12.46
CA PHE A 80 5.02 -2.73 -11.61
C PHE A 80 4.72 -3.97 -10.77
N ASP A 81 3.46 -4.13 -10.34
CA ASP A 81 2.97 -5.33 -9.65
C ASP A 81 1.71 -5.87 -10.34
N PRO A 82 1.84 -6.81 -11.30
CA PRO A 82 0.72 -7.36 -12.06
C PRO A 82 -0.37 -8.03 -11.19
N LYS A 83 -0.07 -8.36 -9.93
CA LYS A 83 -1.01 -9.04 -9.03
C LYS A 83 -1.95 -8.09 -8.31
N VAL A 84 -1.67 -6.78 -8.32
CA VAL A 84 -2.34 -5.81 -7.44
C VAL A 84 -3.85 -5.80 -7.61
N LYS A 85 -4.35 -5.87 -8.85
CA LYS A 85 -5.78 -5.85 -9.12
C LYS A 85 -6.48 -7.10 -8.59
N ASP A 86 -5.89 -8.26 -8.81
CA ASP A 86 -6.46 -9.53 -8.38
C ASP A 86 -6.46 -9.62 -6.85
N VAL A 87 -5.35 -9.29 -6.19
CA VAL A 87 -5.27 -9.30 -4.73
C VAL A 87 -6.23 -8.28 -4.13
N TYR A 88 -6.29 -7.05 -4.66
CA TYR A 88 -7.21 -6.02 -4.21
C TYR A 88 -8.66 -6.49 -4.35
N LYS A 89 -9.03 -7.08 -5.50
CA LYS A 89 -10.39 -7.57 -5.78
C LYS A 89 -10.78 -8.69 -4.81
N VAL A 90 -9.95 -9.73 -4.69
CA VAL A 90 -10.22 -10.88 -3.82
C VAL A 90 -10.37 -10.43 -2.37
N THR A 91 -9.43 -9.63 -1.87
CA THR A 91 -9.44 -9.19 -0.47
C THR A 91 -10.54 -8.18 -0.18
N SER A 92 -10.95 -7.36 -1.18
CA SER A 92 -12.14 -6.50 -1.07
C SER A 92 -13.44 -7.30 -0.97
N GLY A 93 -13.49 -8.53 -1.53
CA GLY A 93 -14.63 -9.43 -1.35
C GLY A 93 -14.92 -9.73 0.13
N PHE A 94 -13.86 -9.96 0.92
CA PHE A 94 -13.96 -10.17 2.38
C PHE A 94 -14.38 -8.91 3.15
N VAL A 95 -14.09 -7.72 2.62
CA VAL A 95 -14.51 -6.43 3.21
C VAL A 95 -15.96 -6.10 2.87
N HIS A 96 -16.37 -6.37 1.64
CA HIS A 96 -17.73 -6.07 1.16
C HIS A 96 -18.74 -7.19 1.43
N PHE A 97 -18.31 -8.27 2.09
CA PHE A 97 -19.14 -9.42 2.40
C PHE A 97 -19.71 -10.08 1.13
N SER A 98 -18.85 -10.29 0.12
CA SER A 98 -19.21 -11.00 -1.10
C SER A 98 -19.45 -12.49 -0.83
N ILE A 99 -19.94 -13.21 -1.85
CA ILE A 99 -20.09 -14.67 -1.82
C ILE A 99 -18.78 -15.41 -1.47
N ASP A 100 -17.63 -14.78 -1.67
CA ASP A 100 -16.30 -15.32 -1.37
C ASP A 100 -16.10 -15.60 0.13
N ILE A 101 -16.90 -14.98 1.01
CA ILE A 101 -16.82 -15.22 2.45
C ILE A 101 -17.55 -16.51 2.87
N LEU A 102 -18.54 -16.97 2.11
CA LEU A 102 -19.34 -18.15 2.48
C LEU A 102 -18.49 -19.42 2.61
N PRO A 103 -17.57 -19.74 1.66
CA PRO A 103 -16.65 -20.87 1.82
C PRO A 103 -15.62 -20.70 2.93
N SER A 104 -15.45 -19.52 3.52
CA SER A 104 -14.59 -19.35 4.70
C SER A 104 -15.32 -19.67 6.01
N MET A 105 -16.66 -19.56 6.01
CA MET A 105 -17.52 -19.69 7.21
C MET A 105 -18.37 -20.98 7.25
N GLY A 106 -18.82 -21.47 6.10
CA GLY A 106 -19.84 -22.51 6.00
C GLY A 106 -19.28 -23.91 5.74
N VAL A 107 -19.45 -24.87 6.64
CA VAL A 107 -18.99 -26.26 6.47
C VAL A 107 -20.14 -27.18 6.08
N PRO A 108 -19.90 -28.26 5.32
CA PRO A 108 -20.94 -29.25 5.07
C PRO A 108 -21.37 -29.89 6.39
N GLY A 109 -22.67 -29.85 6.68
CA GLY A 109 -23.30 -30.58 7.79
C GLY A 109 -23.71 -31.99 7.35
N GLU A 110 -24.53 -32.67 8.15
CA GLU A 110 -25.07 -33.97 7.78
C GLU A 110 -26.13 -33.84 6.66
N GLY A 111 -26.12 -34.75 5.69
CA GLY A 111 -27.09 -34.77 4.59
C GLY A 111 -27.00 -33.55 3.66
N TYR A 112 -28.04 -32.72 3.64
CA TYR A 112 -28.17 -31.52 2.79
C TYR A 112 -28.07 -30.22 3.61
N GLU A 113 -27.32 -30.24 4.71
CA GLU A 113 -27.15 -29.10 5.60
C GLU A 113 -25.84 -28.33 5.36
N VAL A 114 -25.87 -27.03 5.65
CA VAL A 114 -24.68 -26.16 5.68
C VAL A 114 -24.64 -25.49 7.05
N GLU A 115 -23.52 -25.67 7.76
CA GLU A 115 -23.31 -25.09 9.08
C GLU A 115 -22.41 -23.86 8.99
N PHE A 116 -22.83 -22.75 9.60
CA PHE A 116 -22.01 -21.54 9.70
C PHE A 116 -21.33 -21.47 11.06
N ASN A 117 -20.01 -21.44 11.06
CA ASN A 117 -19.23 -21.42 12.28
C ASN A 117 -19.02 -20.00 12.80
N PHE A 118 -19.40 -19.78 14.06
CA PHE A 118 -19.15 -18.53 14.79
C PHE A 118 -18.26 -18.82 16.00
N GLY A 119 -16.99 -18.40 15.94
CA GLY A 119 -16.02 -18.62 17.02
C GLY A 119 -15.58 -20.08 17.21
N ALA A 120 -15.88 -20.96 16.25
CA ALA A 120 -15.42 -22.35 16.25
C ALA A 120 -13.96 -22.45 15.77
N GLU A 121 -13.37 -23.63 15.94
CA GLU A 121 -12.03 -23.95 15.43
C GLU A 121 -11.93 -23.66 13.92
N PRO A 122 -10.89 -22.95 13.46
CA PRO A 122 -10.73 -22.62 12.05
C PRO A 122 -10.66 -23.85 11.15
N ASN A 123 -11.50 -23.87 10.12
CA ASN A 123 -11.56 -24.97 9.16
C ASN A 123 -10.22 -25.18 8.43
N GLU A 124 -9.73 -26.42 8.37
CA GLU A 124 -8.47 -26.78 7.69
C GLU A 124 -8.42 -26.38 6.21
N ARG A 125 -9.57 -26.33 5.51
CA ARG A 125 -9.63 -25.84 4.12
C ARG A 125 -9.15 -24.40 3.96
N ASN A 126 -9.19 -23.61 5.04
CA ASN A 126 -8.73 -22.23 5.05
C ASN A 126 -7.19 -22.13 5.14
N ASN A 127 -6.48 -23.23 5.42
CA ASN A 127 -5.02 -23.22 5.59
C ASN A 127 -4.28 -22.78 4.33
N ALA A 128 -4.66 -23.30 3.15
CA ALA A 128 -4.03 -22.89 1.90
C ALA A 128 -4.28 -21.38 1.59
N PRO A 129 -5.52 -20.87 1.64
CA PRO A 129 -5.79 -19.43 1.55
C PRO A 129 -5.03 -18.58 2.58
N LEU A 130 -4.89 -19.05 3.82
CA LEU A 130 -4.13 -18.37 4.88
C LEU A 130 -2.66 -18.21 4.49
N VAL A 131 -2.02 -19.29 4.01
CA VAL A 131 -0.63 -19.26 3.55
C VAL A 131 -0.45 -18.31 2.36
N GLU A 132 -1.38 -18.34 1.40
CA GLU A 132 -1.34 -17.43 0.25
C GLU A 132 -1.53 -15.96 0.68
N CYS A 133 -2.41 -15.69 1.64
CA CYS A 133 -2.52 -14.35 2.22
C CYS A 133 -1.22 -13.93 2.93
N GLY A 134 -0.56 -14.84 3.65
CA GLY A 134 0.75 -14.60 4.28
C GLY A 134 1.81 -14.18 3.27
N LYS A 135 1.95 -14.94 2.17
CA LYS A 135 2.89 -14.63 1.08
C LYS A 135 2.57 -13.28 0.42
N ALA A 136 1.30 -13.04 0.12
CA ALA A 136 0.87 -11.78 -0.46
C ALA A 136 1.16 -10.59 0.48
N PHE A 137 0.93 -10.76 1.79
CA PHE A 137 1.20 -9.72 2.77
C PHE A 137 2.68 -9.36 2.82
N CYS A 138 3.58 -10.36 2.88
CA CYS A 138 5.02 -10.11 2.80
C CYS A 138 5.40 -9.35 1.52
N HIS A 139 4.88 -9.76 0.37
CA HIS A 139 5.10 -9.06 -0.90
C HIS A 139 4.68 -7.59 -0.86
N TYR A 140 3.51 -7.26 -0.29
CA TYR A 140 3.07 -5.87 -0.18
C TYR A 140 3.80 -5.07 0.91
N VAL A 141 4.34 -5.73 1.94
CA VAL A 141 5.27 -5.09 2.89
C VAL A 141 6.58 -4.74 2.17
N ASP A 142 7.14 -5.66 1.40
CA ASP A 142 8.37 -5.45 0.64
C ASP A 142 8.20 -4.35 -0.41
N LEU A 143 7.08 -4.36 -1.15
CA LEU A 143 6.76 -3.30 -2.11
C LEU A 143 6.66 -1.93 -1.42
N HIS A 144 6.03 -1.88 -0.24
CA HIS A 144 5.94 -0.65 0.53
C HIS A 144 7.32 -0.16 0.97
N LEU A 145 8.17 -1.05 1.49
CA LEU A 145 9.54 -0.71 1.90
C LEU A 145 10.37 -0.21 0.71
N GLN A 146 10.25 -0.83 -0.46
CA GLN A 146 10.92 -0.37 -1.69
C GLN A 146 10.50 1.05 -2.08
N MET A 147 9.22 1.37 -1.96
CA MET A 147 8.74 2.74 -2.21
C MET A 147 9.32 3.72 -1.19
N LEU A 148 9.32 3.39 0.10
CA LEU A 148 9.86 4.26 1.15
C LEU A 148 11.37 4.48 0.99
N HIS A 149 12.14 3.46 0.62
CA HIS A 149 13.57 3.62 0.32
C HIS A 149 13.82 4.59 -0.82
N LYS A 150 12.97 4.60 -1.86
CA LYS A 150 13.08 5.58 -2.95
C LYS A 150 12.82 7.01 -2.50
N VAL A 151 11.91 7.21 -1.55
CA VAL A 151 11.67 8.54 -0.95
C VAL A 151 12.92 8.99 -0.19
N ILE A 152 13.44 8.16 0.71
CA ILE A 152 14.63 8.50 1.51
C ILE A 152 15.84 8.79 0.61
N ALA A 153 16.11 7.95 -0.38
CA ALA A 153 17.22 8.17 -1.30
C ALA A 153 17.06 9.45 -2.15
N SER A 154 15.82 9.82 -2.49
CA SER A 154 15.52 11.09 -3.16
C SER A 154 15.80 12.28 -2.23
N ASP A 155 15.38 12.19 -0.96
CA ASP A 155 15.58 13.25 0.03
C ASP A 155 17.07 13.44 0.38
N GLU A 156 17.83 12.36 0.53
CA GLU A 156 19.29 12.41 0.72
C GLU A 156 19.98 13.08 -0.47
N TRP A 157 19.58 12.70 -1.69
CA TRP A 157 20.07 13.35 -2.91
C TRP A 157 19.70 14.84 -2.96
N TYR A 158 18.49 15.22 -2.55
CA TYR A 158 18.06 16.62 -2.45
C TYR A 158 18.88 17.41 -1.42
N ALA A 159 19.14 16.83 -0.25
CA ALA A 159 19.93 17.45 0.81
C ALA A 159 21.40 17.65 0.39
N ASP A 160 21.98 16.69 -0.32
CA ASP A 160 23.34 16.78 -0.85
C ASP A 160 23.45 17.79 -2.00
N ARG A 161 22.42 17.90 -2.85
CA ARG A 161 22.37 18.93 -3.89
C ARG A 161 22.34 20.34 -3.32
N PHE A 162 21.55 20.59 -2.27
CA PHE A 162 21.51 21.89 -1.61
C PHE A 162 22.87 22.29 -1.04
N ARG A 163 23.65 21.34 -0.54
CA ARG A 163 25.03 21.58 -0.09
C ARG A 163 25.96 21.94 -1.24
N ILE A 164 25.89 21.21 -2.36
CA ILE A 164 26.69 21.49 -3.55
C ILE A 164 26.36 22.87 -4.14
N ASP A 165 25.08 23.24 -4.21
CA ASP A 165 24.65 24.54 -4.73
C ASP A 165 24.98 25.70 -3.76
N SER A 166 25.11 25.44 -2.44
CA SER A 166 25.57 26.44 -1.46
C SER A 166 27.09 26.64 -1.42
N ASP A 167 27.86 25.68 -1.96
CA ASP A 167 29.33 25.71 -2.00
C ASP A 167 29.88 26.16 -3.39
N GLY A 168 29.02 26.72 -4.25
CA GLY A 168 29.43 27.33 -5.53
C GLY A 168 30.38 28.54 -5.33
N PRO A 169 31.26 28.85 -6.31
CA PRO A 169 32.44 29.68 -6.07
C PRO A 169 32.05 31.09 -5.64
N ALA A 170 32.58 31.54 -4.52
CA ALA A 170 32.54 32.94 -4.14
C ALA A 170 33.18 33.77 -5.26
N ASP A 171 32.40 34.68 -5.83
CA ASP A 171 32.84 35.63 -6.86
C ASP A 171 34.19 36.26 -6.51
N GLU A 172 35.26 35.86 -7.22
CA GLU A 172 36.48 36.64 -7.32
C GLU A 172 36.23 37.86 -8.21
N ALA A 173 35.52 38.84 -7.66
CA ALA A 173 35.36 40.15 -8.26
C ALA A 173 35.69 41.24 -7.22
N SER A 174 36.98 41.48 -6.97
CA SER A 174 37.51 42.85 -6.96
C SER A 174 39.04 42.85 -6.89
N LYS A 175 39.66 43.44 -7.92
CA LYS A 175 40.60 44.57 -7.80
C LYS A 175 41.31 44.79 -9.15
N SER A 176 40.64 45.53 -10.02
CA SER A 176 41.34 46.44 -10.93
C SER A 176 40.74 47.82 -10.78
N GLU A 177 41.42 48.70 -10.05
CA GLU A 177 41.35 50.13 -10.32
C GLU A 177 42.71 50.74 -9.95
N LYS A 178 43.45 51.09 -11.00
CA LYS A 178 44.50 52.10 -10.97
C LYS A 178 43.81 53.46 -11.08
N VAL A 179 44.07 54.37 -10.14
CA VAL A 179 44.74 55.68 -10.33
C VAL A 179 45.28 56.10 -8.97
#